data_AF-A0A0F6VYX6-F1
#
_entry.id   AF-A0A0F6VYX6-F1
#
_cell.length_a   1.000
_cell.length_b   1.000
_cell.length_c   1.000
_cell.angle_alpha   90.00
_cell.angle_beta   90.00
_cell.angle_gamma   90.00
#
_symmetry.space_group_name_H-M   'P 1'
#
loop_
_entity.id
_entity.type
_entity.pdbx_description
1 polymer ?
#
loop_
_entity_poly.entity_id
_entity_poly.type
_entity_poly.pdbx_seq_one_letter_code
_entity_poly.pdbx_strand_id
1 'polypeptide(L)'
;MRAALSVLAAIALAGCICGPGETLCEGRCVDLHSDLESCGGCGFTCSTACVDGACLPGRRCDSIADCDDGLACNGREGCVGFVGGVATCRAGEPVVCDDGVMCTRDRCAEPSGTCEAVPDDTRCSGGRCTGEGVSGCAFACARTPCGVVEPQCGCADTEGCYLGDDGAACLPAGFLEEGAPCATVNDCRPGLACADWSIDLDRPDVRCVALCSEHSDCASRVCATTGVPGVSERVGRCGSNCRPHDHGSCWNDMACVVLGTSTLTWTQCVSGYGTARQGEPCETDASCAPEHVCIRTDVGLRCAHWCRSAADCPSTSHSCWPLDPEVVLAGVSYGVCL
;
A
#
# COMPACT_ATOMS: atom_id res chain seq x y z
N MET A 1 40.61 -99.66 -39.46
CA MET A 1 39.94 -99.10 -38.27
C MET A 1 39.29 -97.78 -38.69
N ARG A 2 38.11 -97.53 -38.12
CA ARG A 2 37.04 -96.63 -38.61
C ARG A 2 37.42 -95.14 -38.63
N ALA A 3 36.60 -94.39 -39.40
CA ALA A 3 36.36 -92.93 -39.39
C ALA A 3 37.30 -92.06 -40.26
N ALA A 4 36.87 -91.04 -41.00
CA ALA A 4 35.53 -90.54 -41.33
C ALA A 4 35.60 -89.75 -42.64
N LEU A 5 34.48 -89.77 -43.34
CA LEU A 5 34.17 -89.08 -44.58
C LEU A 5 33.95 -87.58 -44.30
N SER A 6 34.34 -86.76 -45.27
CA SER A 6 34.01 -85.34 -45.50
C SER A 6 32.74 -84.80 -44.83
N VAL A 7 32.81 -83.55 -44.38
CA VAL A 7 32.09 -82.39 -44.97
C VAL A 7 32.49 -81.16 -44.15
N LEU A 8 32.99 -80.13 -44.83
CA LEU A 8 32.95 -78.76 -44.33
C LEU A 8 31.48 -78.43 -44.03
N ALA A 9 31.05 -78.54 -42.78
CA ALA A 9 29.90 -77.78 -42.34
C ALA A 9 30.43 -76.38 -42.07
N ALA A 10 30.24 -75.49 -43.05
CA ALA A 10 30.12 -74.08 -42.76
C ALA A 10 29.06 -73.98 -41.65
N ILE A 11 29.51 -73.73 -40.42
CA ILE A 11 28.66 -73.04 -39.46
C ILE A 11 28.53 -71.65 -40.09
N ALA A 12 27.58 -71.52 -41.02
CA ALA A 12 26.80 -70.31 -41.10
C ALA A 12 26.32 -70.16 -39.65
N LEU A 13 27.06 -69.35 -38.89
CA LEU A 13 26.53 -68.76 -37.68
C LEU A 13 25.15 -68.34 -38.11
N ALA A 14 24.12 -68.98 -37.55
CA ALA A 14 22.81 -68.40 -37.55
C ALA A 14 23.02 -67.07 -36.82
N GLY A 15 23.46 -66.05 -37.56
CA GLY A 15 23.35 -64.68 -37.12
C GLY A 15 21.88 -64.59 -36.79
N CYS A 16 21.58 -64.24 -35.55
CA CYS A 16 20.22 -63.96 -35.12
C CYS A 16 19.71 -62.83 -36.02
N ILE A 17 19.19 -63.18 -37.18
CA ILE A 17 18.47 -62.28 -38.05
C ILE A 17 17.13 -62.16 -37.36
N CYS A 18 16.91 -60.98 -36.82
CA CYS A 18 15.64 -60.64 -36.20
C CYS A 18 14.53 -60.61 -37.25
N GLY A 19 13.30 -60.77 -36.80
CA GLY A 19 12.14 -60.66 -37.67
C GLY A 19 12.05 -59.27 -38.31
N PRO A 20 11.27 -59.12 -39.39
CA PRO A 20 11.00 -57.81 -39.96
C PRO A 20 10.45 -56.86 -38.88
N GLY A 21 11.08 -55.70 -38.70
CA GLY A 21 10.68 -54.68 -37.71
C GLY A 21 11.47 -54.72 -36.39
N GLU A 22 12.28 -55.75 -36.16
CA GLU A 22 13.09 -55.90 -34.94
C GLU A 22 14.58 -55.62 -35.21
N THR A 23 15.29 -55.13 -34.20
CA THR A 23 16.74 -54.87 -34.23
C THR A 23 17.47 -55.78 -33.26
N LEU A 24 18.65 -56.28 -33.67
CA LEU A 24 19.51 -57.10 -32.81
C LEU A 24 20.27 -56.22 -31.81
N CYS A 25 19.86 -56.24 -30.55
CA CYS A 25 20.48 -55.53 -29.43
C CYS A 25 21.08 -56.55 -28.45
N GLU A 26 22.41 -56.55 -28.31
CA GLU A 26 23.16 -57.44 -27.38
C GLU A 26 22.78 -58.93 -27.47
N GLY A 27 22.44 -59.42 -28.67
CA GLY A 27 22.06 -60.82 -28.91
C GLY A 27 20.57 -61.13 -28.74
N ARG A 28 19.73 -60.14 -28.41
CA ARG A 28 18.27 -60.23 -28.36
C ARG A 28 17.62 -59.38 -29.46
N CYS A 29 16.57 -59.89 -30.09
CA CYS A 29 15.76 -59.11 -31.02
C CYS A 29 14.76 -58.27 -30.23
N VAL A 30 14.78 -56.95 -30.44
CA VAL A 30 13.90 -55.99 -29.76
C VAL A 30 13.28 -55.04 -30.78
N ASP A 31 12.05 -54.60 -30.54
CA ASP A 31 11.40 -53.58 -31.34
C ASP A 31 11.74 -52.20 -30.80
N LEU A 32 12.55 -51.44 -31.55
CA LEU A 32 12.97 -50.09 -31.15
C LEU A 32 11.82 -49.08 -31.08
N HIS A 33 10.63 -49.41 -31.60
CA HIS A 33 9.47 -48.51 -31.58
C HIS A 33 8.63 -48.64 -30.32
N SER A 34 8.79 -49.74 -29.56
CA SER A 34 7.92 -50.07 -28.44
C SER A 34 8.62 -50.66 -27.22
N ASP A 35 9.86 -51.18 -27.35
CA ASP A 35 10.63 -51.74 -26.23
C ASP A 35 11.11 -50.62 -25.29
N LEU A 36 10.66 -50.67 -24.03
CA LEU A 36 10.96 -49.66 -23.02
C LEU A 36 12.45 -49.54 -22.71
N GLU A 37 13.21 -50.63 -22.85
CA GLU A 37 14.64 -50.69 -22.53
C GLU A 37 15.53 -50.48 -23.77
N SER A 38 14.94 -50.30 -24.95
CA SER A 38 15.66 -50.09 -26.21
C SER A 38 14.90 -49.16 -27.15
N CYS A 39 14.36 -48.05 -26.64
CA CYS A 39 13.52 -47.14 -27.41
C CYS A 39 14.32 -46.23 -28.33
N GLY A 40 14.06 -46.26 -29.63
CA GLY A 40 14.80 -45.50 -30.63
C GLY A 40 16.25 -45.97 -30.83
N GLY A 41 16.74 -46.90 -30.01
CA GLY A 41 18.08 -47.48 -30.08
C GLY A 41 18.35 -48.50 -28.96
N CYS A 42 19.25 -49.44 -29.21
CA CYS A 42 19.64 -50.46 -28.23
C CYS A 42 20.12 -49.84 -26.92
N GLY A 43 19.57 -50.31 -25.79
CA GLY A 43 19.96 -49.86 -24.45
C GLY A 43 19.49 -48.45 -24.07
N PHE A 44 18.61 -47.83 -24.87
CA PHE A 44 18.01 -46.54 -24.57
C PHE A 44 16.71 -46.72 -23.79
N THR A 45 16.81 -46.74 -22.45
CA THR A 45 15.68 -47.00 -21.57
C THR A 45 14.84 -45.74 -21.33
N CYS A 46 13.54 -45.80 -21.63
CA CYS A 46 12.59 -44.75 -21.26
C CYS A 46 12.07 -44.93 -19.84
N SER A 47 11.84 -43.84 -19.13
CA SER A 47 11.29 -43.85 -17.77
C SER A 47 9.80 -44.18 -17.72
N THR A 48 9.07 -44.00 -18.83
CA THR A 48 7.62 -44.21 -18.83
C THR A 48 7.09 -45.00 -20.01
N ALA A 49 7.31 -44.54 -21.24
CA ALA A 49 6.80 -45.23 -22.43
C ALA A 49 7.73 -44.97 -23.63
N CYS A 50 7.83 -45.98 -24.49
CA CYS A 50 8.42 -45.88 -25.81
C CYS A 50 7.30 -45.90 -26.86
N VAL A 51 7.21 -44.87 -27.69
CA VAL A 51 6.23 -44.81 -28.77
C VAL A 51 6.89 -44.28 -30.04
N ASP A 52 6.79 -45.08 -31.12
CA ASP A 52 7.41 -44.78 -32.42
C ASP A 52 8.91 -44.44 -32.31
N GLY A 53 9.60 -45.05 -31.33
CA GLY A 53 11.02 -44.85 -31.10
C GLY A 53 11.38 -43.57 -30.32
N ALA A 54 10.40 -42.92 -29.70
CA ALA A 54 10.61 -41.77 -28.83
C ALA A 54 10.13 -42.03 -27.40
N CYS A 55 10.93 -41.60 -26.41
CA CYS A 55 10.49 -41.60 -25.02
C CYS A 55 9.47 -40.49 -24.77
N LEU A 56 8.31 -40.86 -24.22
CA LEU A 56 7.31 -39.87 -23.83
C LEU A 56 7.62 -39.23 -22.47
N PRO A 57 7.49 -37.90 -22.34
CA PRO A 57 7.56 -37.23 -21.04
C PRO A 57 6.24 -37.40 -20.27
N GLY A 58 6.30 -38.02 -19.09
CA GLY A 58 5.17 -38.12 -18.16
C GLY A 58 4.56 -39.52 -18.04
N ARG A 59 3.92 -39.81 -16.89
CA ARG A 59 3.35 -41.11 -16.50
C ARG A 59 2.24 -41.56 -17.48
N ARG A 60 2.26 -42.82 -17.94
CA ARG A 60 1.20 -43.40 -18.78
C ARG A 60 -0.09 -43.55 -17.96
N CYS A 61 -1.23 -43.29 -18.60
CA CYS A 61 -2.54 -43.43 -17.99
C CYS A 61 -3.55 -44.03 -18.98
N ASP A 62 -4.50 -44.78 -18.46
CA ASP A 62 -5.67 -45.28 -19.21
C ASP A 62 -6.95 -44.54 -18.79
N SER A 63 -6.92 -43.94 -17.59
CA SER A 63 -7.99 -43.13 -17.03
C SER A 63 -7.42 -41.96 -16.24
N ILE A 64 -8.28 -40.99 -15.90
CA ILE A 64 -7.88 -39.85 -15.06
C ILE A 64 -7.47 -40.27 -13.64
N ALA A 65 -7.98 -41.40 -13.15
CA ALA A 65 -7.62 -41.95 -11.84
C ALA A 65 -6.17 -42.46 -11.81
N ASP A 66 -5.60 -42.82 -12.96
CA ASP A 66 -4.20 -43.20 -13.06
C ASP A 66 -3.27 -42.00 -12.99
N CYS A 67 -3.79 -40.78 -13.02
CA CYS A 67 -2.98 -39.57 -12.89
C CYS A 67 -2.98 -38.98 -11.50
N ASP A 68 -3.99 -39.30 -10.69
CA ASP A 68 -4.15 -38.79 -9.32
C ASP A 68 -2.90 -39.05 -8.47
N ASP A 69 -2.15 -37.99 -8.17
CA ASP A 69 -1.00 -38.01 -7.28
C ASP A 69 -1.39 -37.81 -5.78
N GLY A 70 -2.68 -37.64 -5.51
CA GLY A 70 -3.24 -37.41 -4.18
C GLY A 70 -3.07 -35.97 -3.67
N LEU A 71 -2.61 -35.03 -4.51
CA LEU A 71 -2.47 -33.62 -4.20
C LEU A 71 -3.54 -32.82 -4.95
N ALA A 72 -4.57 -32.37 -4.25
CA ALA A 72 -5.63 -31.60 -4.86
C ALA A 72 -5.21 -30.16 -5.20
N CYS A 73 -4.22 -29.59 -4.49
CA CYS A 73 -3.84 -28.18 -4.61
C CYS A 73 -2.99 -27.87 -5.83
N ASN A 74 -2.24 -28.85 -6.37
CA ASN A 74 -1.51 -28.69 -7.64
C ASN A 74 -2.43 -28.84 -8.87
N GLY A 75 -3.72 -29.10 -8.64
CA GLY A 75 -4.76 -29.16 -9.65
C GLY A 75 -5.06 -30.58 -10.11
N ARG A 76 -6.33 -30.82 -10.47
CA ARG A 76 -6.77 -32.13 -10.96
C ARG A 76 -6.01 -32.51 -12.23
N GLU A 77 -5.25 -33.59 -12.16
CA GLU A 77 -4.47 -34.05 -13.30
C GLU A 77 -5.38 -34.61 -14.39
N GLY A 78 -4.95 -34.41 -15.64
CA GLY A 78 -5.64 -34.93 -16.82
C GLY A 78 -4.86 -36.07 -17.44
N CYS A 79 -5.54 -37.16 -17.79
CA CYS A 79 -5.00 -38.15 -18.70
C CYS A 79 -5.24 -37.67 -20.14
N VAL A 80 -4.20 -37.14 -20.81
CA VAL A 80 -4.30 -36.53 -22.15
C VAL A 80 -3.36 -37.22 -23.14
N GLY A 81 -3.74 -37.36 -24.42
CA GLY A 81 -2.93 -37.94 -25.50
C GLY A 81 -3.14 -37.16 -26.82
N PHE A 82 -2.26 -37.19 -27.82
CA PHE A 82 -1.66 -38.41 -28.40
C PHE A 82 -0.26 -38.14 -29.02
N VAL A 83 0.75 -38.88 -28.57
CA VAL A 83 1.89 -39.26 -29.42
C VAL A 83 1.79 -40.78 -29.57
N GLY A 84 1.56 -41.26 -30.79
CA GLY A 84 1.41 -42.68 -31.17
C GLY A 84 0.46 -43.54 -30.31
N GLY A 85 -0.71 -43.00 -29.93
CA GLY A 85 -1.78 -43.81 -29.32
C GLY A 85 -1.71 -43.97 -27.80
N VAL A 86 -0.69 -43.42 -27.13
CA VAL A 86 -0.54 -43.48 -25.67
C VAL A 86 -0.95 -42.14 -25.03
N ALA A 87 -1.73 -42.22 -23.95
CA ALA A 87 -2.09 -41.07 -23.12
C ALA A 87 -1.14 -40.96 -21.91
N THR A 88 -0.83 -39.73 -21.54
CA THR A 88 0.09 -39.37 -20.45
C THR A 88 -0.56 -38.39 -19.49
N CYS A 89 -0.19 -38.49 -18.22
CA CYS A 89 -0.63 -37.58 -17.19
C CYS A 89 -0.04 -36.19 -17.39
N ARG A 90 -0.92 -35.20 -17.34
CA ARG A 90 -0.57 -33.78 -17.32
C ARG A 90 -1.04 -33.19 -16.01
N ALA A 91 -0.14 -32.50 -15.30
CA ALA A 91 -0.46 -31.75 -14.10
C ALA A 91 -1.60 -30.75 -14.36
N GLY A 92 -2.47 -30.61 -13.37
CA GLY A 92 -3.59 -29.66 -13.41
C GLY A 92 -3.13 -28.21 -13.30
N GLU A 93 -4.11 -27.31 -13.38
CA GLU A 93 -3.91 -25.91 -13.01
C GLU A 93 -4.00 -25.79 -11.47
N PRO A 94 -3.01 -25.19 -10.80
CA PRO A 94 -3.04 -25.05 -9.34
C PRO A 94 -4.26 -24.29 -8.82
N VAL A 95 -4.75 -24.68 -7.65
CA VAL A 95 -5.86 -23.98 -6.99
C VAL A 95 -5.37 -22.61 -6.49
N VAL A 96 -6.01 -21.53 -6.97
CA VAL A 96 -5.74 -20.16 -6.51
C VAL A 96 -6.69 -19.83 -5.36
N CYS A 97 -6.13 -19.57 -4.17
CA CYS A 97 -6.90 -19.34 -2.95
C CYS A 97 -6.93 -17.89 -2.45
N ASP A 98 -6.25 -16.96 -3.13
CA ASP A 98 -6.22 -15.54 -2.73
C ASP A 98 -7.66 -14.99 -2.68
N ASP A 99 -8.10 -14.62 -1.47
CA ASP A 99 -9.44 -14.09 -1.22
C ASP A 99 -9.49 -12.56 -1.32
N GLY A 100 -8.36 -11.92 -1.63
CA GLY A 100 -8.22 -10.48 -1.74
C GLY A 100 -8.10 -9.77 -0.39
N VAL A 101 -8.03 -10.49 0.72
CA VAL A 101 -7.88 -9.91 2.05
C VAL A 101 -6.42 -9.87 2.47
N MET A 102 -5.83 -8.68 2.48
CA MET A 102 -4.39 -8.49 2.75
C MET A 102 -3.87 -9.09 4.07
N CYS A 103 -4.73 -9.34 5.06
CA CYS A 103 -4.34 -9.85 6.38
C CYS A 103 -4.44 -11.37 6.54
N THR A 104 -4.85 -12.10 5.52
CA THR A 104 -4.95 -13.57 5.57
C THR A 104 -3.69 -14.21 4.99
N ARG A 105 -3.39 -15.43 5.46
CA ARG A 105 -2.57 -16.41 4.74
C ARG A 105 -3.52 -17.33 4.02
N ASP A 106 -3.70 -17.09 2.73
CA ASP A 106 -4.50 -17.97 1.91
C ASP A 106 -3.66 -19.17 1.50
N ARG A 107 -4.15 -20.35 1.83
CA ARG A 107 -3.51 -21.60 1.45
C ARG A 107 -4.54 -22.62 1.03
N CYS A 108 -4.14 -23.45 0.08
CA CYS A 108 -4.90 -24.64 -0.24
C CYS A 108 -4.56 -25.77 0.75
N ALA A 109 -5.58 -26.46 1.25
CA ALA A 109 -5.45 -27.57 2.18
C ALA A 109 -5.49 -28.92 1.47
N GLU A 110 -4.52 -29.78 1.76
CA GLU A 110 -4.47 -31.17 1.28
C GLU A 110 -5.11 -32.14 2.28
N PRO A 111 -5.78 -33.21 1.81
CA PRO A 111 -6.00 -33.62 0.41
C PRO A 111 -7.28 -33.03 -0.22
N SER A 112 -7.98 -32.11 0.48
CA SER A 112 -9.33 -31.69 0.11
C SER A 112 -9.38 -30.68 -1.04
N GLY A 113 -8.28 -29.98 -1.34
CA GLY A 113 -8.24 -28.90 -2.33
C GLY A 113 -9.06 -27.67 -1.92
N THR A 114 -9.41 -27.57 -0.63
CA THR A 114 -10.23 -26.47 -0.09
C THR A 114 -9.33 -25.30 0.28
N CYS A 115 -9.77 -24.09 -0.07
CA CYS A 115 -9.08 -22.87 0.35
C CYS A 115 -9.37 -22.57 1.82
N GLU A 116 -8.29 -22.37 2.58
CA GLU A 116 -8.32 -21.87 3.95
C GLU A 116 -7.68 -20.48 3.97
N ALA A 117 -8.45 -19.49 4.41
CA ALA A 117 -7.92 -18.18 4.78
C ALA A 117 -7.60 -18.22 6.27
N VAL A 118 -6.31 -18.23 6.63
CA VAL A 118 -5.87 -18.20 8.03
C VAL A 118 -5.54 -16.76 8.41
N PRO A 119 -6.26 -16.13 9.36
CA PRO A 119 -5.96 -14.77 9.81
C PRO A 119 -4.52 -14.65 10.32
N ASP A 120 -3.80 -13.62 9.88
CA ASP A 120 -2.43 -13.33 10.31
C ASP A 120 -2.21 -11.83 10.58
N ASP A 121 -2.26 -11.48 11.86
CA ASP A 121 -2.08 -10.11 12.36
C ASP A 121 -0.73 -9.49 11.98
N THR A 122 0.30 -10.29 11.71
CA THR A 122 1.63 -9.78 11.33
C THR A 122 1.65 -9.12 9.95
N ARG A 123 0.61 -9.33 9.12
CA ARG A 123 0.42 -8.62 7.85
C ARG A 123 -0.23 -7.25 8.00
N CYS A 124 -0.75 -6.94 9.18
CA CYS A 124 -1.31 -5.62 9.46
C CYS A 124 -0.22 -4.69 10.03
N SER A 125 -0.10 -3.48 9.48
CA SER A 125 0.77 -2.44 10.03
C SER A 125 0.16 -1.85 11.31
N GLY A 126 0.18 -2.62 12.41
CA GLY A 126 -0.24 -2.19 13.75
C GLY A 126 -1.68 -2.55 14.15
N GLY A 127 -2.30 -3.58 13.57
CA GLY A 127 -3.67 -4.02 13.87
C GLY A 127 -3.83 -5.54 13.92
N ARG A 128 -5.07 -6.02 14.05
CA ARG A 128 -5.41 -7.45 13.97
C ARG A 128 -6.27 -7.73 12.73
N CYS A 129 -6.19 -8.94 12.22
CA CYS A 129 -7.09 -9.43 11.19
C CYS A 129 -8.45 -9.73 11.85
N THR A 130 -9.54 -9.17 11.32
CA THR A 130 -10.87 -9.24 11.96
C THR A 130 -11.90 -10.01 11.17
N GLY A 131 -12.99 -10.39 11.86
CA GLY A 131 -14.07 -11.16 11.26
C GLY A 131 -13.60 -12.51 10.74
N GLU A 132 -12.71 -13.19 11.47
CA GLU A 132 -12.09 -14.46 11.04
C GLU A 132 -11.38 -14.39 9.68
N GLY A 133 -10.84 -13.22 9.32
CA GLY A 133 -10.11 -13.02 8.06
C GLY A 133 -10.97 -12.45 6.93
N VAL A 134 -12.26 -12.19 7.18
CA VAL A 134 -13.19 -11.72 6.13
C VAL A 134 -13.30 -10.18 6.10
N SER A 135 -12.96 -9.49 7.20
CA SER A 135 -13.10 -8.04 7.34
C SER A 135 -11.81 -7.24 7.07
N GLY A 136 -10.68 -7.92 6.85
CA GLY A 136 -9.38 -7.27 6.67
C GLY A 136 -8.71 -6.80 7.97
N CYS A 137 -7.63 -6.03 7.79
CA CYS A 137 -6.93 -5.41 8.91
C CYS A 137 -7.86 -4.40 9.58
N ALA A 138 -8.15 -4.62 10.85
CA ALA A 138 -8.75 -3.60 11.70
C ALA A 138 -7.90 -3.39 12.95
N PHE A 139 -7.78 -2.14 13.35
CA PHE A 139 -7.06 -1.76 14.56
C PHE A 139 -7.92 -2.13 15.77
N ALA A 140 -7.59 -3.24 16.44
CA ALA A 140 -8.15 -3.55 17.76
C ALA A 140 -7.31 -2.82 18.81
N CYS A 141 -7.89 -1.81 19.45
CA CYS A 141 -7.10 -0.74 20.06
C CYS A 141 -6.91 -0.86 21.59
N ALA A 142 -5.72 -0.50 22.05
CA ALA A 142 -5.43 0.37 23.20
C ALA A 142 -4.14 1.16 22.83
N ARG A 143 -4.06 2.49 23.02
CA ARG A 143 -2.82 3.25 22.73
C ARG A 143 -2.25 3.93 23.98
N THR A 144 -1.77 3.08 24.88
CA THR A 144 -1.61 3.28 26.32
C THR A 144 -1.40 4.72 26.80
N PRO A 145 -2.39 5.32 27.49
CA PRO A 145 -3.68 4.73 27.84
C PRO A 145 -4.72 4.74 26.70
N CYS A 146 -4.64 5.64 25.71
CA CYS A 146 -5.61 5.78 24.62
C CYS A 146 -5.06 6.50 23.37
N GLY A 147 -5.71 6.36 22.21
CA GLY A 147 -5.30 6.96 20.94
C GLY A 147 -6.02 8.26 20.62
N VAL A 148 -5.27 9.34 20.37
CA VAL A 148 -5.79 10.70 20.20
C VAL A 148 -6.18 11.09 18.76
N VAL A 149 -5.59 10.47 17.74
CA VAL A 149 -5.90 10.71 16.31
C VAL A 149 -7.02 9.77 15.86
N GLU A 150 -7.92 10.24 14.99
CA GLU A 150 -9.06 9.45 14.52
C GLU A 150 -8.66 8.18 13.72
N PRO A 151 -9.36 7.06 13.91
CA PRO A 151 -10.41 6.85 14.91
C PRO A 151 -9.83 6.78 16.33
N GLN A 152 -10.40 7.60 17.25
CA GLN A 152 -10.02 7.58 18.65
C GLN A 152 -10.36 6.23 19.28
N CYS A 153 -9.56 5.82 20.26
CA CYS A 153 -9.70 4.49 20.83
C CYS A 153 -9.09 4.35 22.22
N GLY A 154 -9.54 3.35 22.99
CA GLY A 154 -9.00 3.03 24.32
C GLY A 154 -9.73 3.65 25.51
N CYS A 155 -10.74 4.50 25.28
CA CYS A 155 -11.58 5.09 26.33
C CYS A 155 -13.00 4.51 26.33
N ALA A 156 -13.76 4.74 27.41
CA ALA A 156 -15.15 4.32 27.50
C ALA A 156 -16.06 5.10 26.52
N ASP A 157 -17.26 4.59 26.24
CA ASP A 157 -18.20 5.20 25.27
C ASP A 157 -18.61 6.66 25.62
N THR A 158 -18.44 7.08 26.87
CA THR A 158 -18.74 8.45 27.35
C THR A 158 -17.49 9.34 27.43
N GLU A 159 -16.34 8.83 27.02
CA GLU A 159 -15.04 9.48 27.14
C GLU A 159 -14.38 9.67 25.76
N GLY A 160 -13.52 10.67 25.68
CA GLY A 160 -12.59 10.84 24.57
C GLY A 160 -11.15 10.67 25.04
N CYS A 161 -10.26 10.38 24.10
CA CYS A 161 -8.84 10.40 24.36
C CYS A 161 -8.27 11.78 24.06
N TYR A 162 -7.73 12.45 25.08
CA TYR A 162 -7.21 13.81 24.95
C TYR A 162 -5.73 13.84 25.29
N LEU A 163 -4.99 14.74 24.63
CA LEU A 163 -3.58 14.94 24.87
C LEU A 163 -3.40 16.09 25.87
N GLY A 164 -2.90 15.76 27.08
CA GLY A 164 -2.51 16.75 28.09
C GLY A 164 -0.99 16.80 28.29
N ASP A 165 -0.56 17.53 29.32
CA ASP A 165 0.86 17.71 29.65
C ASP A 165 1.55 16.39 30.06
N ASP A 166 0.81 15.48 30.67
CA ASP A 166 1.29 14.16 31.13
C ASP A 166 1.11 13.05 30.07
N GLY A 167 0.73 13.42 28.84
CA GLY A 167 0.43 12.50 27.74
C GLY A 167 -1.06 12.30 27.49
N ALA A 168 -1.40 11.26 26.74
CA ALA A 168 -2.78 10.93 26.41
C ALA A 168 -3.54 10.43 27.64
N ALA A 169 -4.80 10.82 27.81
CA ALA A 169 -5.66 10.35 28.91
C ALA A 169 -7.13 10.30 28.49
N CYS A 170 -7.88 9.36 29.06
CA CYS A 170 -9.33 9.29 28.90
C CYS A 170 -10.00 10.30 29.83
N LEU A 171 -10.80 11.19 29.25
CA LEU A 171 -11.56 12.21 29.97
C LEU A 171 -13.00 12.25 29.43
N PRO A 172 -13.98 12.79 30.20
CA PRO A 172 -15.34 12.97 29.72
C PRO A 172 -15.36 13.68 28.37
N ALA A 173 -16.12 13.12 27.42
CA ALA A 173 -16.14 13.64 26.06
C ALA A 173 -16.70 15.08 26.01
N GLY A 174 -15.94 15.99 25.41
CA GLY A 174 -16.40 17.35 25.12
C GLY A 174 -17.34 17.40 23.93
N PHE A 175 -17.81 18.60 23.61
CA PHE A 175 -18.79 18.85 22.56
C PHE A 175 -18.45 20.07 21.69
N LEU A 176 -17.37 20.79 22.00
CA LEU A 176 -16.96 21.91 21.18
C LEU A 176 -16.37 21.42 19.85
N GLU A 177 -16.84 22.04 18.78
CA GLU A 177 -16.42 21.74 17.41
C GLU A 177 -15.08 22.42 17.06
N GLU A 178 -14.44 22.01 15.95
CA GLU A 178 -13.20 22.61 15.48
C GLU A 178 -13.36 24.14 15.30
N GLY A 179 -12.41 24.91 15.84
CA GLY A 179 -12.39 26.38 15.86
C GLY A 179 -13.09 27.05 17.03
N ALA A 180 -13.87 26.30 17.83
CA ALA A 180 -14.48 26.86 19.04
C ALA A 180 -13.39 27.21 20.09
N PRO A 181 -13.56 28.33 20.83
CA PRO A 181 -12.66 28.66 21.94
C PRO A 181 -12.83 27.65 23.06
N CYS A 182 -11.71 27.16 23.61
CA CYS A 182 -11.69 26.15 24.66
C CYS A 182 -10.77 26.59 25.81
N ALA A 183 -11.05 26.09 27.01
CA ALA A 183 -10.27 26.34 28.22
C ALA A 183 -9.55 25.09 28.73
N THR A 184 -10.13 23.91 28.51
CA THR A 184 -9.55 22.62 28.92
C THR A 184 -9.47 21.64 27.75
N VAL A 185 -8.56 20.67 27.85
CA VAL A 185 -8.28 19.70 26.78
C VAL A 185 -9.50 18.91 26.33
N ASN A 186 -10.47 18.66 27.22
CA ASN A 186 -11.68 17.88 26.95
C ASN A 186 -12.95 18.73 26.80
N ASP A 187 -12.84 20.05 26.61
CA ASP A 187 -13.98 20.87 26.15
C ASP A 187 -14.34 20.52 24.70
N CYS A 188 -13.31 20.22 23.91
CA CYS A 188 -13.40 19.83 22.51
C CYS A 188 -13.97 18.42 22.37
N ARG A 189 -14.71 18.18 21.29
CA ARG A 189 -15.16 16.83 20.96
C ARG A 189 -13.96 15.87 20.75
N PRO A 190 -14.13 14.56 20.97
CA PRO A 190 -13.14 13.55 20.60
C PRO A 190 -12.60 13.76 19.18
N GLY A 191 -11.29 13.61 18.99
CA GLY A 191 -10.55 13.85 17.74
C GLY A 191 -9.88 15.23 17.66
N LEU A 192 -10.21 16.14 18.59
CA LEU A 192 -9.67 17.49 18.66
C LEU A 192 -8.80 17.69 19.91
N ALA A 193 -7.84 18.60 19.83
CA ALA A 193 -7.08 19.10 20.97
C ALA A 193 -7.42 20.56 21.25
N CYS A 194 -7.44 20.94 22.53
CA CYS A 194 -7.46 22.34 22.92
C CYS A 194 -6.04 22.88 22.90
N ALA A 195 -5.69 23.67 21.89
CA ALA A 195 -4.32 24.15 21.69
C ALA A 195 -4.31 25.63 21.32
N ASP A 196 -3.24 26.31 21.76
CA ASP A 196 -2.96 27.67 21.30
C ASP A 196 -2.64 27.67 19.81
N TRP A 197 -3.29 28.59 19.12
CA TRP A 197 -3.33 28.71 17.68
C TRP A 197 -3.02 30.11 17.18
N SER A 198 -2.49 30.96 18.08
CA SER A 198 -1.99 32.27 17.71
C SER A 198 -0.58 32.17 17.11
N ILE A 199 -0.30 33.07 16.16
CA ILE A 199 1.08 33.34 15.70
C ILE A 199 1.78 34.38 16.58
N ASP A 200 1.03 35.02 17.48
CA ASP A 200 1.49 36.02 18.43
C ASP A 200 1.49 35.39 19.84
N LEU A 201 2.69 35.08 20.34
CA LEU A 201 2.88 34.49 21.68
C LEU A 201 2.37 35.40 22.80
N ASP A 202 2.21 36.71 22.55
CA ASP A 202 1.68 37.66 23.53
C ASP A 202 0.14 37.72 23.51
N ARG A 203 -0.51 37.06 22.54
CA ARG A 203 -1.97 36.96 22.40
C ARG A 203 -2.39 35.53 22.05
N PRO A 204 -2.36 34.59 23.02
CA PRO A 204 -2.74 33.21 22.76
C PRO A 204 -4.21 33.11 22.36
N ASP A 205 -4.50 32.24 21.40
CA ASP A 205 -5.84 31.95 20.90
C ASP A 205 -6.07 30.45 20.98
N VAL A 206 -6.58 30.02 22.13
CA VAL A 206 -6.72 28.60 22.45
C VAL A 206 -8.07 28.10 21.92
N ARG A 207 -7.99 27.15 20.98
CA ARG A 207 -9.16 26.62 20.27
C ARG A 207 -9.07 25.12 20.07
N CYS A 208 -10.21 24.54 19.75
CA CYS A 208 -10.31 23.15 19.33
C CYS A 208 -9.73 22.96 17.93
N VAL A 209 -8.66 22.17 17.80
CA VAL A 209 -7.96 21.91 16.53
C VAL A 209 -7.88 20.41 16.24
N ALA A 210 -8.01 20.02 14.98
CA ALA A 210 -7.91 18.62 14.59
C ALA A 210 -6.46 18.11 14.68
N LEU A 211 -6.29 16.95 15.32
CA LEU A 211 -5.01 16.25 15.41
C LEU A 211 -4.79 15.34 14.20
N CYS A 212 -3.53 15.09 13.87
CA CYS A 212 -3.15 14.17 12.81
C CYS A 212 -1.84 13.46 13.14
N SER A 213 -1.61 12.33 12.49
CA SER A 213 -0.34 11.62 12.45
C SER A 213 0.25 11.63 11.04
N GLU A 214 -0.60 11.73 10.04
CA GLU A 214 -0.24 11.81 8.63
C GLU A 214 -1.21 12.70 7.84
N HIS A 215 -0.89 12.95 6.56
CA HIS A 215 -1.68 13.85 5.71
C HIS A 215 -3.10 13.32 5.47
N SER A 216 -3.29 11.99 5.44
CA SER A 216 -4.60 11.33 5.26
C SER A 216 -5.62 11.76 6.30
N ASP A 217 -5.16 11.99 7.53
CA ASP A 217 -6.01 12.35 8.67
C ASP A 217 -6.66 13.73 8.49
N CYS A 218 -6.06 14.58 7.67
CA CYS A 218 -6.46 15.96 7.46
C CYS A 218 -7.34 16.18 6.23
N ALA A 219 -7.79 15.11 5.57
CA ALA A 219 -8.55 15.13 4.33
C ALA A 219 -7.82 15.94 3.22
N SER A 220 -8.31 17.15 2.88
CA SER A 220 -7.69 18.03 1.87
C SER A 220 -6.64 19.00 2.45
N ARG A 221 -6.37 18.91 3.75
CA ARG A 221 -5.46 19.81 4.48
C ARG A 221 -4.13 19.11 4.73
N VAL A 222 -3.14 19.88 5.14
CA VAL A 222 -1.80 19.38 5.44
C VAL A 222 -1.69 19.04 6.92
N CYS A 223 -1.08 17.90 7.24
CA CYS A 223 -0.71 17.58 8.61
C CYS A 223 0.62 18.26 8.97
N ALA A 224 0.55 19.34 9.75
CA ALA A 224 1.73 20.02 10.24
C ALA A 224 2.26 19.31 11.49
N THR A 225 3.24 18.43 11.31
CA THR A 225 3.97 17.76 12.41
C THR A 225 5.03 18.69 13.00
N THR A 226 4.72 19.96 13.22
CA THR A 226 5.55 20.80 14.09
C THR A 226 5.21 20.37 15.51
N GLY A 227 6.01 19.42 16.03
CA GLY A 227 5.69 18.63 17.22
C GLY A 227 5.06 19.44 18.34
N VAL A 228 3.98 18.92 18.92
CA VAL A 228 3.41 19.47 20.14
C VAL A 228 4.50 19.37 21.23
N PRO A 229 4.91 20.47 21.88
CA PRO A 229 5.90 20.40 22.96
C PRO A 229 5.42 19.41 24.05
N GLY A 230 6.25 18.44 24.40
CA GLY A 230 5.96 17.49 25.49
C GLY A 230 5.49 16.09 25.08
N VAL A 231 5.25 15.82 23.78
CA VAL A 231 4.79 14.49 23.34
C VAL A 231 5.87 13.75 22.53
N SER A 232 6.14 12.50 22.91
CA SER A 232 7.10 11.62 22.20
C SER A 232 6.49 10.96 20.95
N GLU A 233 5.17 11.07 20.79
CA GLU A 233 4.45 10.57 19.62
C GLU A 233 4.40 11.64 18.54
N ARG A 234 4.57 11.22 17.29
CA ARG A 234 4.65 12.07 16.10
C ARG A 234 3.25 12.63 15.72
N VAL A 235 2.59 13.30 16.66
CA VAL A 235 1.28 13.93 16.50
C VAL A 235 1.47 15.35 15.98
N GLY A 236 0.93 15.60 14.79
CA GLY A 236 0.79 16.92 14.20
C GLY A 236 -0.61 17.48 14.37
N ARG A 237 -0.83 18.63 13.75
CA ARG A 237 -2.14 19.31 13.70
C ARG A 237 -2.51 19.57 12.26
N CYS A 238 -3.79 19.43 11.93
CA CYS A 238 -4.26 19.75 10.61
C CYS A 238 -4.25 21.26 10.38
N GLY A 239 -3.63 21.69 9.29
CA GLY A 239 -3.71 23.07 8.82
C GLY A 239 -5.16 23.49 8.52
N SER A 240 -5.40 24.76 8.29
CA SER A 240 -6.69 25.24 7.77
C SER A 240 -6.69 25.19 6.24
N ASN A 241 -7.85 24.95 5.61
CA ASN A 241 -8.00 25.08 4.15
C ASN A 241 -8.37 26.52 3.74
N CYS A 242 -7.81 27.51 4.42
CA CYS A 242 -8.13 28.90 4.17
C CYS A 242 -7.37 29.43 2.96
N ARG A 243 -7.88 30.52 2.40
CA ARG A 243 -7.27 31.18 1.25
C ARG A 243 -6.69 32.53 1.67
N PRO A 244 -5.39 32.78 1.40
CA PRO A 244 -4.73 34.01 1.85
C PRO A 244 -5.32 35.32 1.29
N HIS A 245 -5.90 35.27 0.08
CA HIS A 245 -6.39 36.47 -0.63
C HIS A 245 -7.82 36.91 -0.30
N ASP A 246 -8.66 36.04 0.27
CA ASP A 246 -10.10 36.32 0.50
C ASP A 246 -10.61 35.80 1.86
N HIS A 247 -9.72 35.24 2.69
CA HIS A 247 -10.01 34.70 4.02
C HIS A 247 -11.05 33.58 4.04
N GLY A 248 -11.48 33.06 2.89
CA GLY A 248 -12.81 32.47 2.68
C GLY A 248 -13.13 31.19 3.44
N SER A 249 -12.30 30.76 4.39
CA SER A 249 -12.56 29.62 5.27
C SER A 249 -12.14 29.85 6.73
N CYS A 250 -11.71 31.06 7.10
CA CYS A 250 -11.42 31.41 8.47
C CYS A 250 -12.67 31.95 9.19
N TRP A 251 -12.75 31.71 10.50
CA TRP A 251 -13.80 32.24 11.34
C TRP A 251 -13.69 33.77 11.48
N ASN A 252 -14.76 34.43 11.96
CA ASN A 252 -14.78 35.88 12.15
C ASN A 252 -13.60 36.34 13.02
N ASP A 253 -13.01 37.48 12.65
CA ASP A 253 -11.82 38.06 13.32
C ASP A 253 -10.56 37.19 13.23
N MET A 254 -10.44 36.34 12.20
CA MET A 254 -9.24 35.58 11.89
C MET A 254 -8.70 35.86 10.50
N ALA A 255 -7.39 35.70 10.34
CA ALA A 255 -6.68 35.84 9.09
C ALA A 255 -6.11 34.51 8.61
N CYS A 256 -6.10 34.33 7.30
CA CYS A 256 -5.42 33.20 6.69
C CYS A 256 -3.96 33.54 6.46
N VAL A 257 -3.07 32.88 7.18
CA VAL A 257 -1.62 33.00 6.98
C VAL A 257 -1.08 31.78 6.24
N VAL A 258 -0.01 32.00 5.48
CA VAL A 258 0.75 30.93 4.85
C VAL A 258 1.92 30.61 5.76
N LEU A 259 1.99 29.37 6.22
CA LEU A 259 3.10 28.86 7.02
C LEU A 259 3.89 27.86 6.18
N GLY A 260 5.17 27.72 6.49
CA GLY A 260 5.99 26.76 5.77
C GLY A 260 7.30 26.44 6.46
N THR A 261 7.83 25.27 6.09
CA THR A 261 9.22 24.87 6.29
C THR A 261 9.92 24.90 4.93
N SER A 262 11.19 24.48 4.88
CA SER A 262 11.91 24.31 3.61
C SER A 262 11.29 23.25 2.67
N THR A 263 10.37 22.40 3.15
CA THR A 263 9.84 21.27 2.40
C THR A 263 8.32 21.18 2.38
N LEU A 264 7.62 22.00 3.17
CA LEU A 264 6.16 21.93 3.32
C LEU A 264 5.58 23.34 3.45
N THR A 265 4.52 23.63 2.72
CA THR A 265 3.77 24.89 2.82
C THR A 265 2.30 24.56 3.06
N TRP A 266 1.69 25.24 4.01
CA TRP A 266 0.28 25.07 4.36
C TRP A 266 -0.36 26.39 4.78
N THR A 267 -1.68 26.42 4.84
CA THR A 267 -2.44 27.58 5.28
C THR A 267 -2.97 27.38 6.68
N GLN A 268 -3.08 28.49 7.42
CA GLN A 268 -3.53 28.47 8.80
C GLN A 268 -4.43 29.67 9.11
N CYS A 269 -5.61 29.42 9.67
CA CYS A 269 -6.41 30.48 10.29
C CYS A 269 -5.82 30.83 11.64
N VAL A 270 -5.50 32.09 11.85
CA VAL A 270 -4.89 32.62 13.08
C VAL A 270 -5.60 33.92 13.49
N SER A 271 -5.58 34.25 14.78
CA SER A 271 -5.97 35.57 15.26
C SER A 271 -4.73 36.39 15.64
N GLY A 272 -4.92 37.58 16.21
CA GLY A 272 -3.80 38.44 16.64
C GLY A 272 -3.09 39.19 15.50
N TYR A 273 -3.69 39.26 14.31
CA TYR A 273 -3.17 40.02 13.19
C TYR A 273 -3.22 41.54 13.44
N GLY A 274 -2.31 42.26 12.79
CA GLY A 274 -2.18 43.70 12.91
C GLY A 274 -3.16 44.45 12.02
N THR A 275 -2.93 45.75 11.84
CA THR A 275 -3.83 46.62 11.07
C THR A 275 -3.16 47.25 9.86
N ALA A 276 -1.87 46.96 9.63
CA ALA A 276 -1.10 47.56 8.56
C ALA A 276 -1.53 47.03 7.19
N ARG A 277 -1.88 47.94 6.27
CA ARG A 277 -2.41 47.66 4.94
C ARG A 277 -1.35 47.82 3.85
N GLN A 278 -1.75 47.62 2.60
CA GLN A 278 -0.91 47.76 1.41
C GLN A 278 0.08 48.95 1.47
N GLY A 279 1.38 48.64 1.44
CA GLY A 279 2.46 49.61 1.42
C GLY A 279 2.81 50.23 2.77
N GLU A 280 2.13 49.85 3.85
CA GLU A 280 2.49 50.27 5.22
C GLU A 280 3.63 49.39 5.77
N PRO A 281 4.50 49.93 6.65
CA PRO A 281 5.61 49.18 7.23
C PRO A 281 5.14 48.04 8.14
N CYS A 282 5.89 46.94 8.14
CA CYS A 282 5.66 45.78 8.98
C CYS A 282 6.97 45.22 9.53
N GLU A 283 6.90 44.48 10.64
CA GLU A 283 8.03 43.75 11.20
C GLU A 283 7.93 42.25 10.91
N THR A 284 6.71 41.72 11.00
CA THR A 284 6.37 40.31 10.76
C THR A 284 5.04 40.23 10.00
N ASP A 285 4.68 39.06 9.50
CA ASP A 285 3.36 38.82 8.88
C ASP A 285 2.21 39.15 9.84
N ALA A 286 2.40 38.93 11.15
CA ALA A 286 1.44 39.29 12.18
C ALA A 286 1.21 40.82 12.28
N SER A 287 2.11 41.66 11.76
CA SER A 287 1.92 43.11 11.76
C SER A 287 0.86 43.56 10.74
N CYS A 288 0.61 42.74 9.73
CA CYS A 288 -0.24 43.10 8.60
C CYS A 288 -1.71 42.82 8.89
N ALA A 289 -2.57 43.62 8.27
CA ALA A 289 -4.01 43.41 8.22
C ALA A 289 -4.35 42.09 7.51
N PRO A 290 -5.59 41.59 7.69
CA PRO A 290 -6.19 40.59 6.83
C PRO A 290 -5.82 40.78 5.35
N GLU A 291 -5.54 39.68 4.65
CA GLU A 291 -5.23 39.59 3.22
C GLU A 291 -3.83 40.08 2.84
N HIS A 292 -3.00 40.46 3.82
CA HIS A 292 -1.65 40.98 3.58
C HIS A 292 -0.56 40.09 4.17
N VAL A 293 0.60 40.11 3.54
CA VAL A 293 1.84 39.45 3.98
C VAL A 293 2.97 40.48 4.05
N CYS A 294 3.89 40.31 5.00
CA CYS A 294 5.02 41.22 5.18
C CYS A 294 6.16 40.81 4.24
N ILE A 295 6.33 41.56 3.15
CA ILE A 295 7.36 41.27 2.15
C ILE A 295 8.48 42.29 2.20
N ARG A 296 9.66 41.91 1.69
CA ARG A 296 10.77 42.83 1.49
C ARG A 296 10.64 43.56 0.15
N THR A 297 10.60 44.88 0.21
CA THR A 297 10.66 45.76 -0.97
C THR A 297 11.96 46.57 -0.98
N ASP A 298 12.15 47.42 -1.99
CA ASP A 298 13.24 48.38 -2.10
C ASP A 298 13.24 49.45 -0.99
N VAL A 299 12.06 49.75 -0.43
CA VAL A 299 11.87 50.73 0.66
C VAL A 299 11.79 50.10 2.05
N GLY A 300 12.06 48.80 2.18
CA GLY A 300 12.04 48.04 3.43
C GLY A 300 10.92 47.00 3.49
N LEU A 301 10.61 46.50 4.69
CA LEU A 301 9.49 45.56 4.87
C LEU A 301 8.16 46.30 4.73
N ARG A 302 7.24 45.78 3.91
CA ARG A 302 5.92 46.35 3.65
C ARG A 302 4.84 45.28 3.57
N CYS A 303 3.66 45.59 4.06
CA CYS A 303 2.48 44.74 3.87
C CYS A 303 2.04 44.80 2.41
N ALA A 304 1.89 43.65 1.76
CA ALA A 304 1.38 43.53 0.41
C ALA A 304 0.22 42.55 0.37
N HIS A 305 -0.83 42.89 -0.38
CA HIS A 305 -2.05 42.09 -0.49
C HIS A 305 -1.77 40.82 -1.30
N TRP A 306 -2.25 39.66 -0.84
CA TRP A 306 -2.16 38.39 -1.56
C TRP A 306 -2.96 38.43 -2.86
N CYS A 307 -2.49 37.75 -3.90
CA CYS A 307 -3.22 37.65 -5.15
C CYS A 307 -2.97 36.31 -5.85
N ARG A 308 -3.92 35.89 -6.68
CA ARG A 308 -3.76 34.80 -7.66
C ARG A 308 -3.68 35.37 -9.08
N SER A 309 -4.28 36.54 -9.28
CA SER A 309 -4.26 37.30 -10.52
C SER A 309 -4.34 38.80 -10.23
N ALA A 310 -4.11 39.64 -11.25
CA ALA A 310 -4.26 41.08 -11.12
C ALA A 310 -5.70 41.52 -10.72
N ALA A 311 -6.70 40.66 -10.92
CA ALA A 311 -8.08 40.94 -10.52
C ALA A 311 -8.30 40.92 -9.00
N ASP A 312 -7.41 40.26 -8.25
CA ASP A 312 -7.49 40.20 -6.79
C ASP A 312 -6.87 41.45 -6.13
N CYS A 313 -6.22 42.33 -6.92
CA CYS A 313 -5.54 43.49 -6.37
C CYS A 313 -6.47 44.67 -6.10
N PRO A 314 -6.28 45.39 -4.98
CA PRO A 314 -7.18 46.48 -4.56
C PRO A 314 -7.10 47.73 -5.46
N SER A 315 -6.09 47.84 -6.32
CA SER A 315 -5.92 48.94 -7.27
C SER A 315 -5.64 48.40 -8.67
N THR A 316 -6.18 49.07 -9.69
CA THR A 316 -5.90 48.78 -11.10
C THR A 316 -4.46 49.12 -11.52
N SER A 317 -3.73 49.84 -10.68
CA SER A 317 -2.30 50.12 -10.88
C SER A 317 -1.38 48.97 -10.44
N HIS A 318 -1.90 48.02 -9.64
CA HIS A 318 -1.08 46.91 -9.13
C HIS A 318 -1.13 45.72 -10.07
N SER A 319 0.00 45.04 -10.17
CA SER A 319 0.09 43.73 -10.82
C SER A 319 0.27 42.65 -9.77
N CYS A 320 -0.19 41.43 -10.08
CA CYS A 320 0.07 40.29 -9.21
C CYS A 320 1.45 39.71 -9.52
N TRP A 321 2.41 39.92 -8.62
CA TRP A 321 3.78 39.46 -8.77
C TRP A 321 4.00 38.13 -8.04
N PRO A 322 4.61 37.13 -8.70
CA PRO A 322 4.91 35.86 -8.06
C PRO A 322 5.95 36.04 -6.94
N LEU A 323 5.86 35.21 -5.91
CA LEU A 323 6.86 35.13 -4.85
C LEU A 323 8.01 34.20 -5.25
N ASP A 324 9.19 34.43 -4.67
CA ASP A 324 10.36 33.55 -4.78
C ASP A 324 10.84 33.17 -3.35
N PRO A 325 10.73 31.90 -2.93
CA PRO A 325 10.22 30.75 -3.70
C PRO A 325 8.73 30.86 -4.01
N GLU A 326 8.30 30.20 -5.09
CA GLU A 326 6.89 30.18 -5.51
C GLU A 326 6.02 29.52 -4.43
N VAL A 327 4.92 30.21 -4.07
CA VAL A 327 3.93 29.68 -3.12
C VAL A 327 2.78 29.05 -3.89
N VAL A 328 2.70 27.72 -3.86
CA VAL A 328 1.61 26.95 -4.50
C VAL A 328 0.80 26.24 -3.42
N LEU A 329 -0.49 26.57 -3.31
CA LEU A 329 -1.41 26.01 -2.33
C LEU A 329 -2.56 25.31 -3.05
N ALA A 330 -2.74 24.02 -2.80
CA ALA A 330 -3.75 23.19 -3.47
C ALA A 330 -3.75 23.32 -5.01
N GLY A 331 -2.56 23.44 -5.61
CA GLY A 331 -2.39 23.60 -7.07
C GLY A 331 -2.63 25.02 -7.61
N VAL A 332 -2.83 26.00 -6.75
CA VAL A 332 -3.00 27.42 -7.12
C VAL A 332 -1.74 28.19 -6.74
N SER A 333 -1.12 28.87 -7.70
CA SER A 333 0.00 29.79 -7.45
C SER A 333 -0.48 31.10 -6.85
N TYR A 334 0.22 31.56 -5.82
CA TYR A 334 -0.03 32.82 -5.13
C TYR A 334 1.13 33.79 -5.34
N GLY A 335 0.77 35.06 -5.40
CA GLY A 335 1.67 36.20 -5.48
C GLY A 335 1.21 37.32 -4.54
N VAL A 336 1.79 38.50 -4.74
CA VAL A 336 1.48 39.72 -4.00
C VAL A 336 1.25 40.91 -4.94
N CYS A 337 0.34 41.80 -4.55
CA CYS A 337 0.03 43.02 -5.29
C CYS A 337 1.10 44.07 -5.06
N LEU A 338 1.74 44.53 -6.14
CA LEU A 338 2.73 45.61 -6.16
C LEU A 338 2.48 46.57 -7.32
#